data_AF-A0A5N6G6N2-F1
#
_entry.id   AF-A0A5N6G6N2-F1
#
_cell.length_a   1.000
_cell.length_b   1.000
_cell.length_c   1.000
_cell.angle_alpha   90.00
_cell.angle_beta   90.00
_cell.angle_gamma   90.00
#
_symmetry.space_group_name_H-M   'P 1'
#
loop_
_entity.id
_entity.type
_entity.pdbx_description
1 polymer ?
#
loop_
_entity_poly.entity_id
_entity_poly.type
_entity_poly.pdbx_seq_one_letter_code
_entity_poly.pdbx_strand_id
1 'polypeptide(L)'
;MGMEFVFINVKEPKDALQLAKEPEIRSHVARYQWKQAENRPSLKRKRNAVVSICMGADCCPAWQPRSDSETDFHDSSGHSSTLPFPFQLGGLRVDPFRSYPIDFRPFVPVLVDHYLMDMAVDIPELDLPGNKGLLRTSWFPLVMSEPALFLVIMLLAASHYASLNEHTADMKINLLSLRCEAVQAINDSLKYQRPDRVSDALVGAIAKMGSYEAMFGNIDNYSVHMKGLTRAVGLRGGLTALGLNGLLRRIVVWIDRNAAFLHGSTLYFPGATFVPGQALPDPNPGHFLASS
;
A
#
# COMPACT_ATOMS: atom_id res chain seq x y z
N MET A 1 -21.04 -36.25 15.97
CA MET A 1 -20.47 -36.21 17.32
C MET A 1 -20.61 -34.79 17.83
N GLY A 2 -21.57 -34.54 18.71
CA GLY A 2 -21.89 -33.20 19.21
C GLY A 2 -20.88 -32.77 20.27
N MET A 3 -20.53 -31.47 20.27
CA MET A 3 -19.76 -30.87 21.35
C MET A 3 -20.70 -30.68 22.55
N GLU A 4 -20.41 -31.36 23.65
CA GLU A 4 -21.13 -31.26 24.91
C GLU A 4 -20.62 -30.01 25.66
N PHE A 5 -21.49 -29.01 25.85
CA PHE A 5 -21.17 -27.85 26.65
C PHE A 5 -21.56 -28.11 28.10
N VAL A 6 -20.56 -28.24 28.97
CA VAL A 6 -20.76 -28.34 30.42
C VAL A 6 -20.83 -26.94 31.01
N PHE A 7 -21.99 -26.57 31.55
CA PHE A 7 -22.13 -25.36 32.36
C PHE A 7 -21.61 -25.61 33.78
N ILE A 8 -20.56 -24.88 34.16
CA ILE A 8 -19.99 -24.94 35.52
C ILE A 8 -20.70 -23.90 36.37
N ASN A 9 -21.47 -24.34 37.36
CA ASN A 9 -22.17 -23.47 38.28
C ASN A 9 -21.35 -23.31 39.57
N VAL A 10 -20.54 -22.26 39.65
CA VAL A 10 -19.74 -21.93 40.84
C VAL A 10 -20.63 -21.14 41.80
N LYS A 11 -21.10 -21.79 42.86
CA LYS A 11 -21.95 -21.14 43.87
C LYS A 11 -21.14 -20.50 45.01
N GLU A 12 -19.92 -20.95 45.26
CA GLU A 12 -19.04 -20.38 46.28
C GLU A 12 -17.61 -20.15 45.76
N PRO A 13 -16.94 -19.07 46.18
CA PRO A 13 -15.65 -18.65 45.63
C PRO A 13 -14.49 -19.62 45.92
N LYS A 14 -14.65 -20.58 46.83
CA LYS A 14 -13.62 -21.57 47.18
C LYS A 14 -13.55 -22.73 46.18
N ASP A 15 -14.63 -23.01 45.45
CA ASP A 15 -14.67 -24.12 44.48
C ASP A 15 -13.84 -23.81 43.22
N ALA A 16 -13.73 -22.52 42.86
CA ALA A 16 -12.88 -22.06 41.76
C ALA A 16 -11.38 -22.33 42.00
N LEU A 17 -10.95 -22.40 43.27
CA LEU A 17 -9.55 -22.61 43.64
C LEU A 17 -9.11 -24.08 43.58
N GLN A 18 -10.06 -25.03 43.65
CA GLN A 18 -9.75 -26.46 43.46
C GLN A 18 -9.60 -26.82 41.97
N LEU A 19 -10.39 -26.20 41.09
CA LEU A 19 -10.28 -26.38 39.63
C LEU A 19 -8.96 -25.81 39.05
N ALA A 20 -8.34 -24.84 39.73
CA ALA A 20 -7.03 -24.32 39.34
C ALA A 20 -5.86 -25.26 39.65
N LYS A 21 -6.09 -26.37 40.38
CA LYS A 21 -5.05 -27.32 40.82
C LYS A 21 -5.00 -28.61 39.99
N GLU A 22 -5.91 -28.82 39.04
CA GLU A 22 -5.78 -29.94 38.10
C GLU A 22 -4.79 -29.60 36.97
N PRO A 23 -3.82 -30.48 36.66
CA PRO A 23 -2.82 -30.20 35.65
C PRO A 23 -3.30 -30.73 34.29
N GLU A 24 -3.89 -29.88 33.45
CA GLU A 24 -4.09 -30.18 32.03
C GLU A 24 -3.42 -29.14 31.14
N ILE A 25 -2.24 -29.56 30.65
CA ILE A 25 -1.58 -29.25 29.38
C ILE A 25 -1.81 -27.82 28.86
N ARG A 26 -1.07 -26.87 29.43
CA ARG A 26 -0.89 -25.54 28.84
C ARG A 26 0.32 -25.55 27.92
N SER A 27 0.08 -25.31 26.62
CA SER A 27 1.11 -24.95 25.64
C SER A 27 1.68 -23.57 25.96
N HIS A 28 2.58 -23.51 26.96
CA HIS A 28 3.29 -22.32 27.39
C HIS A 28 4.58 -22.13 26.57
N VAL A 29 4.47 -21.99 25.25
CA VAL A 29 5.61 -21.56 24.39
C VAL A 29 5.11 -20.65 23.26
N ALA A 30 4.58 -19.47 23.58
CA ALA A 30 4.32 -18.43 22.57
C ALA A 30 4.09 -17.01 23.17
N ARG A 31 4.73 -16.63 24.29
CA ARG A 31 4.48 -15.29 24.89
C ARG A 31 5.67 -14.35 25.02
N TYR A 32 6.87 -14.74 24.59
CA TYR A 32 8.06 -13.86 24.74
C TYR A 32 9.08 -13.91 23.60
N GLN A 33 8.77 -14.54 22.46
CA GLN A 33 9.75 -14.65 21.35
C GLN A 33 10.07 -13.30 20.68
N TRP A 34 9.19 -12.30 20.75
CA TRP A 34 9.46 -10.95 20.22
C TRP A 34 10.47 -10.17 21.06
N LYS A 35 10.61 -10.47 22.37
CA LYS A 35 11.61 -9.84 23.26
C LYS A 35 13.03 -10.37 23.07
N GLN A 36 13.22 -11.52 22.42
CA GLN A 36 14.55 -12.07 22.12
C GLN A 36 15.11 -11.61 20.77
N ALA A 37 14.30 -10.94 19.93
CA ALA A 37 14.77 -10.37 18.67
C ALA A 37 15.66 -9.11 18.87
N GLU A 38 15.54 -8.41 19.99
CA GLU A 38 16.33 -7.20 20.31
C GLU A 38 17.79 -7.51 20.73
N ASN A 39 18.13 -8.77 21.04
CA ASN A 39 19.46 -9.14 21.57
C ASN A 39 20.34 -9.95 20.60
N ARG A 40 20.03 -9.97 19.30
CA ARG A 40 20.94 -10.57 18.30
C ARG A 40 22.07 -9.59 17.95
N PRO A 41 23.35 -9.98 18.01
CA PRO A 41 24.44 -9.13 17.54
C PRO A 41 24.23 -8.85 16.04
N SER A 42 24.22 -7.56 15.70
CA SER A 42 24.05 -7.05 14.34
C SER A 42 25.16 -7.58 13.44
N LEU A 43 24.82 -8.45 12.48
CA LEU A 43 25.71 -8.76 11.37
C LEU A 43 25.83 -7.49 10.51
N LYS A 44 27.02 -6.88 10.53
CA LYS A 44 27.36 -5.69 9.73
C LYS A 44 27.13 -5.98 8.25
N ARG A 45 25.98 -5.57 7.73
CA ARG A 45 25.72 -5.50 6.29
C ARG A 45 26.58 -4.37 5.73
N LYS A 46 27.47 -4.69 4.78
CA LYS A 46 28.29 -3.70 4.06
C LYS A 46 27.37 -2.65 3.44
N ARG A 47 27.42 -1.42 3.96
CA ARG A 47 26.89 -0.22 3.31
C ARG A 47 27.64 -0.04 2.00
N ASN A 48 26.95 -0.22 0.87
CA ASN A 48 27.39 0.44 -0.36
C ASN A 48 27.09 1.93 -0.17
N ALA A 49 28.10 2.77 -0.39
CA ALA A 49 28.04 4.20 -0.18
C ALA A 49 26.89 4.80 -1.02
N VAL A 50 25.83 5.22 -0.35
CA VAL A 50 24.87 6.18 -0.92
C VAL A 50 25.60 7.51 -0.96
N VAL A 51 25.83 8.00 -2.17
CA VAL A 51 26.35 9.34 -2.41
C VAL A 51 25.30 10.31 -1.89
N SER A 52 25.62 11.04 -0.83
CA SER A 52 24.78 12.12 -0.32
C SER A 52 24.84 13.28 -1.29
N ILE A 53 23.76 13.54 -2.01
CA ILE A 53 23.60 14.74 -2.85
C ILE A 53 22.63 15.65 -2.12
N CYS A 54 23.18 16.68 -1.47
CA CYS A 54 22.40 17.81 -0.97
C CYS A 54 21.90 18.60 -2.18
N MET A 55 20.59 18.54 -2.48
CA MET A 55 20.00 19.54 -3.38
C MET A 55 19.74 20.82 -2.56
N GLY A 56 20.65 21.77 -2.68
CA GLY A 56 20.40 23.15 -2.26
C GLY A 56 19.22 23.70 -3.05
N ALA A 57 18.16 24.08 -2.34
CA ALA A 57 17.08 24.87 -2.89
C ALA A 57 17.55 26.31 -3.01
N ASP A 58 18.15 26.66 -4.15
CA ASP A 58 18.47 28.04 -4.46
C ASP A 58 17.19 28.78 -4.88
N CYS A 59 16.64 29.43 -3.86
CA CYS A 59 16.03 30.77 -3.83
C CYS A 59 15.50 31.36 -5.14
N CYS A 60 14.20 31.66 -5.12
CA CYS A 60 13.56 32.67 -5.96
C CYS A 60 14.38 33.97 -5.99
N PRO A 61 14.52 34.67 -7.13
CA PRO A 61 14.79 36.09 -7.09
C PRO A 61 13.50 36.79 -6.65
N ALA A 62 13.62 37.55 -5.57
CA ALA A 62 12.61 38.47 -5.09
C ALA A 62 12.17 39.43 -6.20
N TRP A 63 10.85 39.59 -6.34
CA TRP A 63 10.25 40.69 -7.09
C TRP A 63 10.61 42.01 -6.42
N GLN A 64 11.37 42.86 -7.11
CA GLN A 64 11.46 44.29 -6.77
C GLN A 64 10.60 45.08 -7.76
N PRO A 65 9.67 45.93 -7.29
CA PRO A 65 8.98 46.87 -8.17
C PRO A 65 9.84 48.13 -8.30
N ARG A 66 10.17 48.53 -9.54
CA ARG A 66 10.66 49.89 -9.81
C ARG A 66 10.13 50.41 -11.15
N SER A 67 9.14 51.28 -11.02
CA SER A 67 8.94 52.58 -11.68
C SER A 67 9.22 52.71 -13.19
N ASP A 68 8.15 53.06 -13.89
CA ASP A 68 8.05 53.48 -15.29
C ASP A 68 9.00 54.60 -15.71
N SER A 69 9.55 54.51 -16.92
CA SER A 69 9.61 55.62 -17.92
C SER A 69 10.04 55.08 -19.28
N GLU A 70 9.42 55.66 -20.31
CA GLU A 70 9.33 55.26 -21.71
C GLU A 70 10.67 55.32 -22.49
N THR A 71 10.86 54.47 -23.51
CA THR A 71 10.96 54.84 -24.95
C THR A 71 11.42 53.67 -25.85
N ASP A 72 10.55 53.34 -26.81
CA ASP A 72 10.79 53.15 -28.26
C ASP A 72 11.62 51.98 -28.92
N PHE A 73 10.94 51.41 -29.93
CA PHE A 73 11.33 50.66 -31.16
C PHE A 73 11.80 49.19 -31.16
N HIS A 74 10.95 48.37 -31.80
CA HIS A 74 11.16 47.19 -32.68
C HIS A 74 12.46 46.38 -32.59
N ASP A 75 12.35 45.09 -32.25
CA ASP A 75 12.70 44.02 -33.19
C ASP A 75 11.99 42.68 -32.87
N SER A 76 11.61 41.96 -33.91
CA SER A 76 10.92 40.67 -33.86
C SER A 76 11.94 39.54 -33.78
N SER A 77 12.05 38.88 -32.63
CA SER A 77 12.66 37.55 -32.56
C SER A 77 11.85 36.67 -31.61
N GLY A 78 11.15 35.68 -32.18
CA GLY A 78 10.42 34.67 -31.43
C GLY A 78 11.36 33.89 -30.53
N HIS A 79 11.37 34.20 -29.25
CA HIS A 79 11.96 33.34 -28.24
C HIS A 79 11.04 32.15 -28.02
N SER A 80 11.30 31.07 -28.76
CA SER A 80 10.89 29.73 -28.37
C SER A 80 11.44 29.50 -26.96
N SER A 81 10.57 29.63 -25.96
CA SER A 81 10.83 29.25 -24.58
C SER A 81 10.98 27.73 -24.53
N THR A 82 12.14 27.23 -24.93
CA THR A 82 12.59 25.88 -24.60
C THR A 82 12.67 25.79 -23.10
N LEU A 83 11.62 25.21 -22.50
CA LEU A 83 11.65 24.76 -21.11
C LEU A 83 12.89 23.88 -20.96
N PRO A 84 13.83 24.18 -20.03
CA PRO A 84 14.99 23.35 -19.85
C PRO A 84 14.51 21.99 -19.33
N PHE A 85 14.57 20.97 -20.17
CA PHE A 85 14.44 19.58 -19.71
C PHE A 85 15.51 19.39 -18.64
N PRO A 86 15.14 19.11 -17.38
CA PRO A 86 16.14 18.88 -16.35
C PRO A 86 16.97 17.67 -16.78
N PHE A 87 18.28 17.88 -16.92
CA PHE A 87 19.23 16.82 -17.26
C PHE A 87 19.06 15.68 -16.25
N GLN A 88 18.44 14.58 -16.69
CA GLN A 88 18.24 13.38 -15.89
C GLN A 88 19.56 12.61 -15.80
N LEU A 89 20.47 13.10 -14.97
CA LEU A 89 21.64 12.34 -14.56
C LEU A 89 21.20 11.33 -13.49
N GLY A 90 20.49 10.28 -13.92
CA GLY A 90 19.80 9.35 -13.02
C GLY A 90 19.24 8.11 -13.72
N GLY A 91 20.05 7.41 -14.51
CA GLY A 91 19.82 6.00 -14.89
C GLY A 91 18.45 5.60 -15.46
N LEU A 92 17.72 6.49 -16.13
CA LEU A 92 16.36 6.25 -16.69
C LEU A 92 15.28 5.84 -15.65
N ARG A 93 15.51 6.06 -14.35
CA ARG A 93 14.58 5.62 -13.28
C ARG A 93 13.42 6.58 -13.02
N VAL A 94 13.47 7.78 -13.60
CA VAL A 94 12.46 8.81 -13.43
C VAL A 94 11.75 8.99 -14.77
N ASP A 95 10.40 9.02 -14.75
CA ASP A 95 9.61 9.28 -15.95
C ASP A 95 9.93 10.68 -16.51
N PRO A 96 10.59 10.80 -17.68
CA PRO A 96 10.95 12.09 -18.26
C PRO A 96 9.73 12.92 -18.67
N PHE A 97 8.59 12.28 -18.93
CA PHE A 97 7.38 12.93 -19.42
C PHE A 97 6.41 13.31 -18.30
N ARG A 98 6.69 12.91 -17.05
CA ARG A 98 5.82 13.17 -15.89
C ARG A 98 4.38 12.72 -16.14
N SER A 99 4.20 11.55 -16.74
CA SER A 99 2.94 10.95 -17.17
C SER A 99 2.13 10.34 -16.02
N TYR A 100 2.34 10.78 -14.78
CA TYR A 100 1.62 10.28 -13.63
C TYR A 100 0.14 10.71 -13.70
N PRO A 101 -0.81 9.89 -13.23
CA PRO A 101 -2.24 10.21 -13.26
C PRO A 101 -2.65 11.24 -12.21
N ILE A 102 -1.71 12.04 -11.70
CA ILE A 102 -1.91 13.14 -10.76
C ILE A 102 -0.98 14.29 -11.13
N ASP A 103 -1.28 15.48 -10.61
CA ASP A 103 -0.38 16.62 -10.74
C ASP A 103 1.02 16.30 -10.21
N PHE A 104 2.04 16.72 -10.96
CA PHE A 104 3.42 16.42 -10.63
C PHE A 104 3.81 16.98 -9.26
N ARG A 105 4.43 16.14 -8.43
CA ARG A 105 5.02 16.53 -7.15
C ARG A 105 6.43 15.99 -7.03
N PRO A 106 7.39 16.74 -6.46
CA PRO A 106 8.80 16.32 -6.39
C PRO A 106 9.02 14.97 -5.72
N PHE A 107 8.14 14.60 -4.77
CA PHE A 107 8.25 13.34 -4.04
C PHE A 107 7.73 12.11 -4.82
N VAL A 108 6.91 12.31 -5.85
CA VAL A 108 6.23 11.22 -6.56
C VAL A 108 7.22 10.27 -7.27
N PRO A 109 8.21 10.75 -8.05
CA PRO A 109 9.17 9.85 -8.69
C PRO A 109 9.92 8.95 -7.71
N VAL A 110 10.27 9.48 -6.53
CA VAL A 110 10.97 8.72 -5.47
C VAL A 110 10.07 7.61 -4.93
N LEU A 111 8.79 7.89 -4.68
CA LEU A 111 7.83 6.89 -4.22
C LEU A 111 7.51 5.83 -5.28
N VAL A 112 7.49 6.23 -6.56
CA VAL A 112 7.31 5.31 -7.68
C VAL A 112 8.50 4.36 -7.79
N ASP A 113 9.73 4.88 -7.74
CA ASP A 113 10.95 4.05 -7.75
C ASP A 113 10.95 3.09 -6.56
N HIS A 114 10.68 3.59 -5.35
CA HIS A 114 10.56 2.77 -4.12
C HIS A 114 9.49 1.67 -4.25
N TYR A 115 8.31 2.01 -4.78
CA TYR A 115 7.26 1.02 -5.01
C TYR A 115 7.72 -0.08 -5.96
N LEU A 116 8.30 0.29 -7.10
CA LEU A 116 8.69 -0.66 -8.14
C LEU A 116 9.91 -1.50 -7.74
N MET A 117 10.88 -0.92 -7.05
CA MET A 117 12.13 -1.59 -6.70
C MET A 117 11.98 -2.43 -5.42
N ASP A 118 11.34 -1.89 -4.39
CA ASP A 118 11.35 -2.48 -3.05
C ASP A 118 10.04 -3.20 -2.68
N MET A 119 8.89 -2.78 -3.23
CA MET A 119 7.59 -3.34 -2.84
C MET A 119 6.96 -4.27 -3.89
N ALA A 120 7.12 -4.00 -5.17
CA ALA A 120 6.49 -4.74 -6.27
C ALA A 120 7.23 -6.07 -6.57
N VAL A 121 7.64 -6.81 -5.53
CA VAL A 121 8.40 -8.06 -5.62
C VAL A 121 7.58 -9.22 -6.18
N ASP A 122 8.27 -10.29 -6.59
CA ASP A 122 7.60 -11.53 -7.02
C ASP A 122 6.96 -12.19 -5.79
N ILE A 123 5.66 -12.48 -5.88
CA ILE A 123 4.86 -13.11 -4.82
C ILE A 123 4.23 -14.37 -5.44
N PRO A 124 4.65 -15.58 -5.03
CA PRO A 124 4.19 -16.83 -5.64
C PRO A 124 2.66 -16.97 -5.74
N GLU A 125 1.94 -16.50 -4.73
CA GLU A 125 0.48 -16.51 -4.67
C GLU A 125 -0.18 -15.60 -5.72
N LEU A 126 0.50 -14.52 -6.12
CA LEU A 126 0.00 -13.56 -7.10
C LEU A 126 0.49 -13.87 -8.51
N ASP A 127 1.75 -14.25 -8.66
CA ASP A 127 2.37 -14.54 -9.95
C ASP A 127 1.89 -15.88 -10.53
N LEU A 128 1.59 -16.88 -9.67
CA LEU A 128 1.35 -18.27 -10.06
C LEU A 128 2.58 -18.92 -10.74
N PRO A 129 2.66 -20.27 -10.78
CA PRO A 129 3.76 -20.96 -11.43
C PRO A 129 3.94 -20.53 -12.89
N GLY A 130 5.17 -20.17 -13.27
CA GLY A 130 5.53 -19.82 -14.64
C GLY A 130 5.49 -18.33 -14.98
N ASN A 131 4.95 -17.46 -14.11
CA ASN A 131 5.02 -16.01 -14.29
C ASN A 131 5.95 -15.36 -13.25
N LYS A 132 6.38 -14.13 -13.54
CA LYS A 132 7.17 -13.28 -12.64
C LYS A 132 6.85 -11.82 -12.89
N GLY A 133 7.02 -10.98 -11.87
CA GLY A 133 6.94 -9.53 -11.99
C GLY A 133 5.57 -9.01 -12.38
N LEU A 134 4.46 -9.74 -12.13
CA LEU A 134 3.12 -9.29 -12.53
C LEU A 134 2.72 -7.98 -11.85
N LEU A 135 3.26 -7.72 -10.64
CA LEU A 135 3.07 -6.44 -9.98
C LEU A 135 3.65 -5.26 -10.77
N ARG A 136 4.74 -5.48 -11.50
CA ARG A 136 5.40 -4.46 -12.33
C ARG A 136 4.83 -4.40 -13.74
N THR A 137 4.56 -5.56 -14.35
CA THR A 137 4.23 -5.65 -15.78
C THR A 137 2.73 -5.58 -16.10
N SER A 138 1.86 -5.87 -15.13
CA SER A 138 0.40 -5.92 -15.33
C SER A 138 -0.36 -5.03 -14.35
N TRP A 139 -0.03 -5.13 -13.06
CA TRP A 139 -0.67 -4.31 -12.02
C TRP A 139 -0.28 -2.84 -12.10
N PHE A 140 1.02 -2.50 -12.18
CA PHE A 140 1.44 -1.10 -12.22
C PHE A 140 0.89 -0.30 -13.43
N PRO A 141 0.76 -0.87 -14.64
CA PRO A 141 0.00 -0.22 -15.71
C PRO A 141 -1.46 0.11 -15.34
N LEU A 142 -2.15 -0.76 -14.59
CA LEU A 142 -3.48 -0.44 -14.06
C LEU A 142 -3.41 0.70 -13.04
N VAL A 143 -2.38 0.71 -12.18
CA VAL A 143 -2.15 1.80 -11.21
C VAL A 143 -2.00 3.14 -11.92
N MET A 144 -1.30 3.18 -13.04
CA MET A 144 -1.12 4.39 -13.85
C MET A 144 -2.38 4.86 -14.59
N SER A 145 -3.44 4.03 -14.66
CA SER A 145 -4.68 4.35 -15.39
C SER A 145 -5.73 5.11 -14.58
N GLU A 146 -5.58 5.17 -13.25
CA GLU A 146 -6.60 5.69 -12.34
C GLU A 146 -5.95 6.50 -11.21
N PRO A 147 -6.27 7.81 -11.09
CA PRO A 147 -5.71 8.68 -10.06
C PRO A 147 -5.90 8.14 -8.63
N ALA A 148 -7.08 7.60 -8.33
CA ALA A 148 -7.38 7.07 -7.00
C ALA A 148 -6.50 5.87 -6.64
N LEU A 149 -6.31 4.94 -7.59
CA LEU A 149 -5.43 3.79 -7.38
C LEU A 149 -3.97 4.23 -7.24
N PHE A 150 -3.53 5.17 -8.07
CA PHE A 150 -2.17 5.70 -7.99
C PHE A 150 -1.88 6.34 -6.63
N LEU A 151 -2.76 7.21 -6.14
CA LEU A 151 -2.61 7.85 -4.83
C LEU A 151 -2.54 6.84 -3.68
N VAL A 152 -3.36 5.79 -3.71
CA VAL A 152 -3.30 4.71 -2.70
C VAL A 152 -1.96 3.97 -2.75
N ILE A 153 -1.43 3.70 -3.93
CA ILE A 153 -0.12 3.05 -4.08
C ILE A 153 1.01 3.98 -3.61
N MET A 154 0.94 5.28 -3.91
CA MET A 154 1.89 6.26 -3.39
C MET A 154 1.81 6.37 -1.87
N LEU A 155 0.62 6.31 -1.28
CA LEU A 155 0.44 6.29 0.17
C LEU A 155 1.12 5.07 0.81
N LEU A 156 0.88 3.88 0.24
CA LEU A 156 1.52 2.64 0.68
C LEU A 156 3.06 2.75 0.59
N ALA A 157 3.57 3.24 -0.53
CA ALA A 157 4.99 3.44 -0.75
C ALA A 157 5.59 4.44 0.25
N ALA A 158 4.91 5.56 0.49
CA ALA A 158 5.35 6.58 1.42
C ALA A 158 5.38 6.07 2.87
N SER A 159 4.36 5.32 3.30
CA SER A 159 4.31 4.75 4.64
C SER A 159 5.34 3.65 4.83
N HIS A 160 5.55 2.80 3.83
CA HIS A 160 6.63 1.80 3.87
C HIS A 160 8.02 2.47 3.89
N TYR A 161 8.23 3.50 3.07
CA TYR A 161 9.47 4.26 3.05
C TYR A 161 9.75 4.93 4.41
N ALA A 162 8.72 5.52 5.03
CA ALA A 162 8.82 6.13 6.35
C ALA A 162 9.12 5.11 7.46
N SER A 163 8.58 3.89 7.37
CA SER A 163 8.87 2.84 8.37
C SER A 163 10.31 2.32 8.34
N LEU A 164 11.01 2.48 7.22
CA LEU A 164 12.41 2.06 7.08
C LEU A 164 13.42 3.16 7.46
N ASN A 165 12.99 4.41 7.48
CA ASN A 165 13.88 5.57 7.63
C ASN A 165 13.50 6.37 8.88
N GLU A 166 14.19 6.13 9.99
CA GLU A 166 14.00 6.84 11.26
C GLU A 166 14.37 8.35 11.18
N HIS A 167 15.00 8.80 10.09
CA HIS A 167 15.49 10.17 9.90
C HIS A 167 14.95 10.80 8.60
N THR A 168 13.64 10.76 8.39
CA THR A 168 12.91 11.33 7.22
C THR A 168 12.93 12.86 7.13
N ALA A 169 13.95 13.53 7.68
CA ALA A 169 14.08 14.99 7.64
C ALA A 169 14.17 15.55 6.21
N ASP A 170 14.69 14.77 5.26
CA ASP A 170 14.93 15.21 3.88
C ASP A 170 13.69 15.19 2.98
N MET A 171 12.62 14.49 3.38
CA MET A 171 11.40 14.35 2.57
C MET A 171 10.17 14.53 3.46
N LYS A 172 9.70 15.77 3.58
CA LYS A 172 8.49 16.13 4.33
C LYS A 172 7.23 15.63 3.60
N ILE A 173 6.97 14.33 3.62
CA ILE A 173 5.72 13.75 3.13
C ILE A 173 4.70 13.83 4.27
N ASN A 174 3.65 14.62 4.09
CA ASN A 174 2.52 14.61 5.01
C ASN A 174 1.64 13.39 4.71
N LEU A 175 1.93 12.26 5.37
CA LEU A 175 1.20 10.99 5.20
C LEU A 175 -0.31 11.15 5.47
N LEU A 176 -0.68 11.98 6.44
CA LEU A 176 -2.09 12.23 6.74
C LEU A 176 -2.79 12.97 5.58
N SER A 177 -2.13 13.96 5.00
CA SER A 177 -2.64 14.65 3.81
C SER A 177 -2.78 13.70 2.63
N LEU A 178 -1.76 12.87 2.37
CA LEU A 178 -1.78 11.91 1.26
C LEU A 178 -2.86 10.84 1.46
N ARG A 179 -3.09 10.41 2.71
CA ARG A 179 -4.20 9.51 3.07
C ARG A 179 -5.55 10.16 2.82
N CYS A 180 -5.76 11.40 3.25
CA CYS A 180 -6.99 12.14 3.04
C CYS A 180 -7.29 12.26 1.53
N GLU A 181 -6.28 12.62 0.75
CA GLU A 181 -6.37 12.75 -0.70
C GLU A 181 -6.71 11.42 -1.39
N ALA A 182 -6.06 10.32 -1.01
CA ALA A 182 -6.36 8.99 -1.54
C ALA A 182 -7.82 8.57 -1.27
N VAL A 183 -8.32 8.82 -0.06
CA VAL A 183 -9.72 8.56 0.31
C VAL A 183 -10.69 9.45 -0.48
N GLN A 184 -10.37 10.74 -0.63
CA GLN A 184 -11.16 11.67 -1.44
C GLN A 184 -11.22 11.21 -2.90
N ALA A 185 -10.10 10.83 -3.50
CA ALA A 185 -10.04 10.34 -4.87
C ALA A 185 -10.88 9.07 -5.09
N ILE A 186 -10.88 8.13 -4.14
CA ILE A 186 -11.77 6.95 -4.17
C ILE A 186 -13.24 7.40 -4.12
N ASN A 187 -13.59 8.31 -3.21
CA ASN A 187 -14.96 8.78 -3.05
C ASN A 187 -15.47 9.53 -4.30
N ASP A 188 -14.63 10.36 -4.90
CA ASP A 188 -14.95 11.06 -6.14
C ASP A 188 -15.12 10.07 -7.29
N SER A 189 -14.22 9.09 -7.42
CA SER A 189 -14.33 8.03 -8.42
C SER A 189 -15.65 7.25 -8.26
N LEU A 190 -16.04 6.92 -7.03
CA LEU A 190 -17.31 6.26 -6.72
C LEU A 190 -18.53 7.14 -7.04
N LYS A 191 -18.42 8.46 -6.84
CA LYS A 191 -19.50 9.43 -7.06
C LYS A 191 -19.75 9.70 -8.54
N TYR A 192 -18.68 9.81 -9.33
CA TYR A 192 -18.77 10.22 -10.74
C TYR A 192 -18.77 9.05 -11.73
N GLN A 193 -18.46 7.83 -11.29
CA GLN A 193 -18.64 6.64 -12.14
C GLN A 193 -20.13 6.33 -12.37
N ARG A 194 -20.41 5.58 -13.44
CA ARG A 194 -21.77 5.07 -13.66
C ARG A 194 -22.13 4.03 -12.58
N PRO A 195 -23.35 4.05 -12.02
CA PRO A 195 -23.72 3.18 -10.90
C PRO A 195 -23.58 1.67 -11.17
N ASP A 196 -23.61 1.27 -12.44
CA ASP A 196 -23.52 -0.10 -12.92
C ASP A 196 -22.09 -0.53 -13.33
N ARG A 197 -21.10 0.36 -13.24
CA ARG A 197 -19.72 0.08 -13.68
C ARG A 197 -18.68 0.55 -12.68
N VAL A 198 -18.17 -0.39 -11.89
CA VAL A 198 -16.97 -0.19 -11.06
C VAL A 198 -15.72 -0.66 -11.81
N SER A 199 -14.77 0.22 -12.11
CA SER A 199 -13.55 -0.18 -12.85
C SER A 199 -12.66 -1.15 -12.05
N ASP A 200 -11.81 -1.92 -12.74
CA ASP A 200 -10.82 -2.78 -12.07
C ASP A 200 -9.84 -1.96 -11.23
N ALA A 201 -9.50 -0.77 -11.73
CA ALA A 201 -8.62 0.15 -11.02
C ALA A 201 -9.26 0.63 -9.71
N LEU A 202 -10.55 0.94 -9.70
CA LEU A 202 -11.25 1.35 -8.49
C LEU A 202 -11.43 0.20 -7.49
N VAL A 203 -11.72 -1.03 -7.96
CA VAL A 203 -11.69 -2.23 -7.12
C VAL A 203 -10.29 -2.39 -6.49
N GLY A 204 -9.25 -2.25 -7.30
CA GLY A 204 -7.86 -2.27 -6.84
C GLY A 204 -7.56 -1.19 -5.80
N ALA A 205 -8.07 0.03 -5.99
CA ALA A 205 -7.86 1.17 -5.09
C ALA A 205 -8.48 0.90 -3.72
N ILE A 206 -9.73 0.45 -3.69
CA ILE A 206 -10.44 0.10 -2.45
C ILE A 206 -9.73 -1.07 -1.75
N ALA A 207 -9.30 -2.09 -2.49
CA ALA A 207 -8.58 -3.23 -1.92
C ALA A 207 -7.25 -2.82 -1.29
N LYS A 208 -6.44 -2.02 -2.00
CA LYS A 208 -5.16 -1.54 -1.48
C LYS A 208 -5.31 -0.52 -0.37
N MET A 209 -6.38 0.27 -0.36
CA MET A 209 -6.70 1.14 0.78
C MET A 209 -7.05 0.32 2.02
N GLY A 210 -7.81 -0.77 1.86
CA GLY A 210 -8.00 -1.76 2.92
C GLY A 210 -6.66 -2.32 3.41
N SER A 211 -5.78 -2.76 2.50
CA SER A 211 -4.44 -3.22 2.86
C SER A 211 -3.65 -2.18 3.65
N TYR A 212 -3.72 -0.90 3.28
CA TYR A 212 -3.09 0.20 4.01
C TYR A 212 -3.62 0.29 5.45
N GLU A 213 -4.94 0.31 5.64
CA GLU A 213 -5.54 0.38 6.97
C GLU A 213 -5.20 -0.83 7.84
N ALA A 214 -5.10 -2.01 7.24
CA ALA A 214 -4.68 -3.21 7.95
C ALA A 214 -3.22 -3.14 8.43
N MET A 215 -2.33 -2.43 7.74
CA MET A 215 -0.90 -2.38 8.10
C MET A 215 -0.54 -1.18 8.97
N PHE A 216 -1.08 0.00 8.65
CA PHE A 216 -0.69 1.28 9.23
C PHE A 216 -1.85 2.01 9.94
N GLY A 217 -3.07 1.53 9.77
CA GLY A 217 -4.29 2.15 10.28
C GLY A 217 -4.91 1.38 11.44
N ASN A 218 -6.23 1.25 11.41
CA ASN A 218 -6.99 0.50 12.40
C ASN A 218 -8.01 -0.45 11.74
N ILE A 219 -8.46 -1.43 12.52
CA ILE A 219 -9.33 -2.51 12.04
C ILE A 219 -10.73 -2.01 11.65
N ASP A 220 -11.22 -0.94 12.26
CA ASP A 220 -12.54 -0.37 11.94
C ASP A 220 -12.55 0.23 10.54
N ASN A 221 -11.52 1.01 10.20
CA ASN A 221 -11.34 1.58 8.87
C ASN A 221 -11.07 0.49 7.83
N TYR A 222 -10.26 -0.52 8.17
CA TYR A 222 -10.13 -1.72 7.33
C TYR A 222 -11.49 -2.35 7.02
N SER A 223 -12.34 -2.52 8.04
CA SER A 223 -13.68 -3.10 7.86
C SER A 223 -14.56 -2.27 6.92
N VAL A 224 -14.49 -0.93 7.02
CA VAL A 224 -15.22 -0.02 6.12
C VAL A 224 -14.79 -0.25 4.67
N HIS A 225 -13.47 -0.27 4.39
CA HIS A 225 -12.97 -0.51 3.03
C HIS A 225 -13.31 -1.90 2.52
N MET A 226 -13.22 -2.94 3.35
CA MET A 226 -13.53 -4.31 2.94
C MET A 226 -15.02 -4.53 2.67
N LYS A 227 -15.93 -3.92 3.44
CA LYS A 227 -17.37 -3.89 3.13
C LYS A 227 -17.62 -3.21 1.78
N GLY A 228 -16.97 -2.08 1.54
CA GLY A 228 -16.99 -1.39 0.25
C GLY A 228 -16.47 -2.27 -0.88
N LEU A 229 -15.37 -2.98 -0.66
CA LEU A 229 -14.75 -3.88 -1.61
C LEU A 229 -15.67 -5.05 -1.99
N THR A 230 -16.30 -5.70 -1.01
CA THR A 230 -17.26 -6.79 -1.28
C THR A 230 -18.40 -6.31 -2.19
N ARG A 231 -18.93 -5.09 -1.93
CA ARG A 231 -19.96 -4.49 -2.80
C ARG A 231 -19.43 -4.18 -4.19
N ALA A 232 -18.24 -3.58 -4.30
CA ALA A 232 -17.60 -3.25 -5.57
C ALA A 232 -17.33 -4.49 -6.43
N VAL A 233 -16.84 -5.57 -5.83
CA VAL A 233 -16.64 -6.88 -6.48
C VAL A 233 -17.98 -7.48 -6.91
N GLY A 234 -19.02 -7.38 -6.09
CA GLY A 234 -20.37 -7.82 -6.43
C GLY A 234 -20.94 -7.10 -7.66
N LEU A 235 -20.81 -5.77 -7.72
CA LEU A 235 -21.21 -4.95 -8.87
C LEU A 235 -20.43 -5.32 -10.15
N ARG A 236 -19.25 -5.90 -10.02
CA ARG A 236 -18.46 -6.42 -11.14
C ARG A 236 -18.79 -7.82 -11.58
N GLY A 237 -19.80 -8.46 -10.97
CA GLY A 237 -20.19 -9.84 -11.29
C GLY A 237 -19.40 -10.88 -10.49
N GLY A 238 -18.73 -10.47 -9.41
CA GLY A 238 -17.98 -11.35 -8.52
C GLY A 238 -16.50 -11.46 -8.85
N LEU A 239 -15.77 -12.20 -8.00
CA LEU A 239 -14.30 -12.32 -8.08
C LEU A 239 -13.79 -12.90 -9.42
N THR A 240 -14.56 -13.74 -10.10
CA THR A 240 -14.18 -14.33 -11.40
C THR A 240 -14.29 -13.36 -12.57
N ALA A 241 -15.02 -12.25 -12.41
CA ALA A 241 -15.21 -11.24 -13.44
C ALA A 241 -14.23 -10.05 -13.33
N LEU A 242 -13.32 -10.10 -12.35
CA LEU A 242 -12.23 -9.13 -12.20
C LEU A 242 -11.16 -9.34 -13.28
N GLY A 243 -10.58 -8.24 -13.76
CA GLY A 243 -9.64 -8.25 -14.88
C GLY A 243 -8.22 -8.69 -14.52
N LEU A 244 -7.27 -8.24 -15.35
CA LEU A 244 -5.85 -8.60 -15.28
C LEU A 244 -5.59 -10.12 -15.30
N ASN A 245 -6.37 -10.87 -16.09
CA ASN A 245 -6.27 -12.33 -16.19
C ASN A 245 -6.29 -13.02 -14.81
N GLY A 246 -7.18 -12.55 -13.93
CA GLY A 246 -7.35 -13.07 -12.57
C GLY A 246 -6.32 -12.59 -11.55
N LEU A 247 -5.34 -11.76 -11.93
CA LEU A 247 -4.40 -11.17 -10.96
C LEU A 247 -5.12 -10.32 -9.92
N LEU A 248 -6.12 -9.53 -10.33
CA LEU A 248 -6.87 -8.68 -9.40
C LEU A 248 -7.64 -9.50 -8.36
N ARG A 249 -8.23 -10.63 -8.77
CA ARG A 249 -8.81 -11.61 -7.84
C ARG A 249 -7.78 -12.08 -6.83
N ARG A 250 -6.60 -12.48 -7.29
CA ARG A 250 -5.52 -12.98 -6.42
C ARG A 250 -5.10 -11.91 -5.42
N ILE A 251 -4.95 -10.66 -5.86
CA ILE A 251 -4.66 -9.51 -4.98
C ILE A 251 -5.74 -9.34 -3.90
N VAL A 252 -7.03 -9.34 -4.27
CA VAL A 252 -8.14 -9.19 -3.31
C VAL A 252 -8.14 -10.31 -2.28
N VAL A 253 -8.04 -11.57 -2.72
CA VAL A 253 -8.01 -12.74 -1.83
C VAL A 253 -6.78 -12.73 -0.94
N TRP A 254 -5.63 -12.30 -1.48
CA TRP A 254 -4.38 -12.22 -0.73
C TRP A 254 -4.45 -11.17 0.38
N ILE A 255 -5.04 -9.99 0.10
CA ILE A 255 -5.24 -8.95 1.10
C ILE A 255 -6.17 -9.43 2.21
N ASP A 256 -7.34 -9.97 1.86
CA ASP A 256 -8.34 -10.45 2.83
C ASP A 256 -7.75 -11.51 3.77
N ARG A 257 -7.03 -12.51 3.22
CA ARG A 257 -6.42 -13.57 4.01
C ARG A 257 -5.33 -13.07 4.96
N ASN A 258 -4.41 -12.24 4.47
CA ASN A 258 -3.30 -11.78 5.30
C ASN A 258 -3.76 -10.81 6.37
N ALA A 259 -4.70 -9.91 6.06
CA ALA A 259 -5.27 -9.01 7.05
C ALA A 259 -6.14 -9.76 8.08
N ALA A 260 -6.94 -10.74 7.66
CA ALA A 260 -7.70 -11.60 8.57
C ALA A 260 -6.77 -12.35 9.54
N PHE A 261 -5.67 -12.91 9.03
CA PHE A 261 -4.65 -13.56 9.85
C PHE A 261 -3.97 -12.58 10.82
N LEU A 262 -3.53 -11.41 10.34
CA LEU A 262 -2.84 -10.40 11.13
C LEU A 262 -3.68 -9.89 12.30
N HIS A 263 -4.98 -9.70 12.08
CA HIS A 263 -5.88 -9.10 13.07
C HIS A 263 -6.78 -10.10 13.80
N GLY A 264 -6.67 -11.40 13.50
CA GLY A 264 -7.56 -12.43 14.04
C GLY A 264 -9.04 -12.21 13.69
N SER A 265 -9.32 -11.65 12.50
CA SER A 265 -10.68 -11.33 12.04
C SER A 265 -11.22 -12.36 11.05
N THR A 266 -12.52 -12.29 10.75
CA THR A 266 -13.15 -13.17 9.76
C THR A 266 -12.83 -12.72 8.33
N LEU A 267 -12.85 -13.67 7.39
CA LEU A 267 -12.68 -13.39 5.97
C LEU A 267 -13.92 -12.68 5.38
N TYR A 268 -13.69 -11.70 4.52
CA TYR A 268 -14.74 -11.04 3.73
C TYR A 268 -15.10 -11.83 2.47
N PHE A 269 -14.20 -12.69 1.99
CA PHE A 269 -14.42 -13.59 0.85
C PHE A 269 -14.22 -15.05 1.28
N PRO A 270 -15.11 -15.60 2.14
CA PRO A 270 -14.98 -16.97 2.62
C PRO A 270 -15.04 -17.98 1.46
N GLY A 271 -14.14 -18.98 1.51
CA GLY A 271 -14.02 -20.01 0.46
C GLY A 271 -13.37 -19.52 -0.85
N ALA A 272 -13.02 -18.24 -0.97
CA ALA A 272 -12.33 -17.74 -2.15
C ALA A 272 -10.87 -18.18 -2.20
N THR A 273 -10.48 -18.78 -3.32
CA THR A 273 -9.12 -19.28 -3.59
C THR A 273 -8.40 -18.40 -4.64
N PHE A 274 -7.06 -18.41 -4.64
CA PHE A 274 -6.25 -17.70 -5.65
C PHE A 274 -6.58 -18.16 -7.07
N VAL A 275 -6.64 -19.49 -7.26
CA VAL A 275 -7.14 -20.16 -8.45
C VAL A 275 -8.40 -20.93 -8.06
N PRO A 276 -9.54 -20.76 -8.75
CA PRO A 276 -10.77 -21.47 -8.42
C PRO A 276 -10.56 -22.97 -8.24
N GLY A 277 -10.98 -23.51 -7.09
CA GLY A 277 -10.90 -24.95 -6.78
C GLY A 277 -9.54 -25.45 -6.27
N GLN A 278 -8.49 -24.62 -6.21
CA GLN A 278 -7.21 -25.01 -5.59
C GLN A 278 -7.14 -24.63 -4.10
N ALA A 279 -6.53 -25.49 -3.30
CA ALA A 279 -6.28 -25.21 -1.89
C ALA A 279 -5.39 -23.96 -1.73
N LEU A 280 -5.65 -23.19 -0.68
CA LEU A 280 -4.89 -21.99 -0.38
C LEU A 280 -3.65 -22.35 0.46
N PRO A 281 -2.47 -21.78 0.16
CA PRO A 281 -1.35 -21.85 1.08
C PRO A 281 -1.66 -21.10 2.38
N ASP A 282 -0.88 -21.40 3.42
CA ASP A 282 -0.95 -20.70 4.70
C ASP A 282 -0.69 -19.19 4.50
N PRO A 283 -1.36 -18.31 5.26
CA PRO A 283 -1.09 -16.89 5.20
C PRO A 283 0.38 -16.59 5.50
N ASN A 284 1.00 -15.75 4.67
CA ASN A 284 2.37 -15.30 4.86
C ASN A 284 2.40 -13.77 5.08
N PRO A 285 2.26 -13.32 6.34
CA PRO A 285 2.20 -11.89 6.64
C PRO A 285 3.53 -11.16 6.40
N GLY A 286 4.67 -11.87 6.24
CA GLY A 286 5.96 -11.24 5.95
C GLY A 286 5.96 -10.49 4.62
N HIS A 287 5.44 -11.11 3.57
CA HIS A 287 5.22 -10.43 2.28
C HIS A 287 4.12 -9.36 2.35
N PHE A 288 3.16 -9.51 3.27
CA PHE A 288 2.12 -8.52 3.50
C PHE A 288 2.66 -7.22 4.10
N LEU A 289 3.49 -7.32 5.14
CA LEU A 289 4.09 -6.20 5.84
C LEU A 289 5.36 -5.66 5.16
N ALA A 290 5.79 -6.28 4.06
CA ALA A 290 7.07 -6.00 3.39
C ALA A 290 8.30 -6.08 4.34
N SER A 291 8.17 -6.84 5.43
CA SER A 291 9.25 -7.14 6.38
C SER A 291 9.95 -8.43 5.95
N SER A 292 11.10 -8.31 5.29
CA SER A 292 12.03 -9.44 5.03
C SER A 292 13.39 -9.18 5.67
#